data_AF-A0A382D6R6-F1
#
_entry.id   AF-A0A382D6R6-F1
#
_cell.length_a   1.000
_cell.length_b   1.000
_cell.length_c   1.000
_cell.angle_alpha   90.00
_cell.angle_beta   90.00
_cell.angle_gamma   90.00
#
_symmetry.space_group_name_H-M   'P 1'
#
loop_
_entity.id
_entity.type
_entity.pdbx_description
1 polymer ?
#
loop_
_entity_poly.entity_id
_entity_poly.type
_entity_poly.pdbx_seq_one_letter_code
_entity_poly.pdbx_strand_id
1 'polypeptide(L)'
;IMRLVLMGRHERLSSERARELGLVSQIFEAENFEAEVQDLAETIASNSPSTMMASKKAIWGALERSRESAMAYGLEMVRDFWDHPDNLEGARAFAEKREATWASPRAPGI
;
A
#
# COMPACT_ATOMS: atom_id res chain seq x y z
N ILE A 1 16.71 -13.03 3.37
CA ILE A 1 15.97 -14.27 3.01
C ILE A 1 16.86 -15.51 2.78
N MET A 2 18.06 -15.40 2.20
CA MET A 2 18.89 -16.56 1.82
C MET A 2 19.13 -17.57 2.96
N ARG A 3 19.43 -17.10 4.18
CA ARG A 3 19.60 -17.96 5.36
C ARG A 3 18.37 -18.82 5.67
N LEU A 4 17.18 -18.22 5.69
CA LEU A 4 15.91 -18.94 5.93
C LEU A 4 15.69 -20.03 4.88
N VAL A 5 15.99 -19.73 3.61
CA VAL A 5 15.86 -20.69 2.50
C VAL A 5 16.83 -21.87 2.66
N LEU A 6 18.08 -21.62 3.03
CA LEU A 6 19.11 -22.66 3.15
C LEU A 6 18.95 -23.51 4.41
N MET A 7 18.48 -22.93 5.52
CA MET A 7 18.29 -23.65 6.78
C MET A 7 16.97 -24.45 6.83
N GLY A 8 15.96 -24.00 6.07
CA GLY A 8 14.65 -24.65 6.04
C GLY A 8 14.07 -24.85 7.43
N ARG A 9 13.60 -26.06 7.73
CA ARG A 9 12.98 -26.41 9.02
C ARG A 9 13.89 -26.23 10.25
N HIS A 10 15.19 -26.11 10.06
CA HIS A 10 16.17 -26.01 11.14
C HIS A 10 16.29 -24.59 11.70
N GLU A 11 15.66 -23.61 11.06
CA GLU A 11 15.56 -22.23 11.57
C GLU A 11 14.10 -21.84 11.72
N ARG A 12 13.68 -21.52 12.95
CA ARG A 12 12.36 -20.95 13.23
C ARG A 12 12.50 -19.44 13.37
N LEU A 13 11.73 -18.71 12.58
CA LEU A 13 11.68 -17.26 12.64
C LEU A 13 10.55 -16.81 13.59
N SER A 14 10.88 -16.03 14.62
CA SER A 14 9.88 -15.44 15.50
C SER A 14 9.21 -14.21 14.85
N SER A 15 8.05 -13.80 15.38
CA SER A 15 7.32 -12.65 14.85
C SER A 15 8.11 -11.35 15.00
N GLU A 16 8.81 -11.19 16.12
CA GLU A 16 9.64 -10.04 16.46
C GLU A 16 10.81 -9.94 15.48
N ARG A 17 11.48 -11.07 15.22
CA ARG A 17 12.57 -11.10 14.26
C ARG A 17 12.08 -10.87 12.83
N ALA A 18 10.90 -11.36 12.47
CA ALA A 18 10.29 -11.08 11.17
C ALA A 18 10.03 -9.58 10.98
N ARG A 19 9.57 -8.88 12.03
CA ARG A 19 9.36 -7.42 12.01
C ARG A 19 10.68 -6.66 11.88
N GLU A 20 11.71 -7.03 12.64
CA GLU A 20 13.04 -6.42 12.53
C GLU A 20 13.66 -6.58 11.14
N LEU A 21 13.40 -7.70 10.47
CA LEU A 21 13.85 -7.97 9.11
C LEU A 21 12.98 -7.29 8.04
N GLY A 22 11.90 -6.61 8.42
CA GLY A 22 10.95 -5.97 7.50
C GLY A 22 10.07 -6.94 6.71
N LEU A 23 9.94 -8.20 7.15
CA LEU A 23 9.07 -9.20 6.50
C LEU A 23 7.59 -8.99 6.86
N VAL A 24 7.33 -8.44 8.05
CA VAL A 24 6.01 -7.99 8.49
C VAL A 24 6.12 -6.57 9.02
N SER A 25 5.09 -5.77 8.86
CA SER A 25 5.06 -4.37 9.33
C SER A 25 4.64 -4.24 10.79
N GLN A 26 3.81 -5.17 11.29
CA GLN A 26 3.18 -5.08 12.60
C GLN A 26 2.97 -6.47 13.21
N ILE A 27 2.91 -6.52 14.54
CA ILE A 27 2.63 -7.71 15.35
C ILE A 27 1.48 -7.34 16.28
N PHE A 28 0.52 -8.25 16.44
CA PHE A 28 -0.64 -8.08 17.32
C PHE A 28 -0.69 -9.22 18.33
N GLU A 29 -1.28 -8.95 19.50
CA GLU A 29 -1.62 -9.98 20.47
C GLU A 29 -2.72 -10.88 19.92
N ALA A 30 -2.67 -12.18 20.25
CA ALA A 30 -3.54 -13.18 19.67
C ALA A 30 -5.03 -12.91 19.95
N GLU A 31 -5.34 -12.38 21.14
CA GLU A 31 -6.70 -12.11 21.59
C GLU A 31 -7.38 -11.00 20.79
N ASN A 32 -6.59 -10.06 20.23
CA ASN A 32 -7.10 -8.89 19.50
C ASN A 32 -6.83 -8.97 17.99
N PHE A 33 -6.12 -10.01 17.52
CA PHE A 33 -5.62 -10.10 16.15
C PHE A 33 -6.70 -9.84 15.10
N GLU A 34 -7.86 -10.49 15.22
CA GLU A 34 -8.93 -10.37 14.22
C GLU A 34 -9.48 -8.94 14.14
N ALA A 35 -9.74 -8.32 15.29
CA ALA A 35 -10.29 -6.98 15.35
C ALA A 35 -9.31 -5.93 14.80
N GLU A 36 -8.04 -6.02 15.18
CA GLU A 36 -7.00 -5.10 14.74
C GLU A 36 -6.69 -5.24 13.24
N VAL A 37 -6.67 -6.47 12.72
CA VAL A 37 -6.47 -6.73 11.28
C VAL A 37 -7.66 -6.23 10.47
N GLN A 38 -8.88 -6.42 10.98
CA GLN A 38 -10.09 -5.91 10.33
C GLN A 38 -10.09 -4.38 10.26
N ASP A 39 -9.77 -3.69 11.38
CA ASP A 39 -9.67 -2.23 11.41
C ASP A 39 -8.62 -1.70 10.43
N LEU A 40 -7.45 -2.36 10.36
CA LEU A 40 -6.41 -2.02 9.39
C LEU A 40 -6.89 -2.21 7.95
N ALA A 41 -7.58 -3.32 7.66
CA ALA A 41 -8.11 -3.61 6.33
C ALA A 41 -9.20 -2.60 5.93
N GLU A 42 -10.10 -2.25 6.84
CA GLU A 42 -11.15 -1.24 6.64
C GLU A 42 -10.56 0.15 6.42
N THR A 43 -9.53 0.51 7.20
CA THR A 43 -8.79 1.77 7.03
C THR A 43 -8.11 1.84 5.65
N ILE A 44 -7.56 0.74 5.15
CA ILE A 44 -7.00 0.70 3.80
C ILE A 44 -8.11 0.82 2.76
N ALA A 45 -9.21 0.09 2.94
CA ALA A 45 -10.35 0.06 2.03
C ALA A 45 -11.14 1.37 1.97
N SER A 46 -11.03 2.23 2.99
CA SER A 46 -11.64 3.56 3.01
C SER A 46 -10.91 4.58 2.11
N ASN A 47 -9.75 4.25 1.55
CA ASN A 47 -9.04 5.09 0.59
C ASN A 47 -9.54 4.88 -0.85
N SER A 48 -9.26 5.82 -1.75
CA SER A 48 -9.55 5.67 -3.18
C SER A 48 -8.90 4.40 -3.75
N PRO A 49 -9.68 3.45 -4.31
CA PRO A 49 -9.13 2.26 -4.94
C PRO A 49 -8.19 2.57 -6.10
N SER A 50 -8.50 3.61 -6.88
CA SER A 50 -7.68 4.07 -8.00
C SER A 50 -6.34 4.65 -7.53
N THR A 51 -6.35 5.47 -6.48
CA THR A 51 -5.11 5.99 -5.87
C THR A 51 -4.27 4.85 -5.32
N MET A 52 -4.86 3.92 -4.56
CA MET A 52 -4.13 2.78 -3.99
C MET A 52 -3.46 1.92 -5.07
N MET A 53 -4.16 1.67 -6.18
CA MET A 53 -3.61 0.94 -7.32
C MET A 53 -2.44 1.70 -7.97
N ALA A 54 -2.61 3.00 -8.22
CA ALA A 54 -1.59 3.85 -8.81
C ALA A 54 -0.34 3.95 -7.91
N SER A 55 -0.51 4.17 -6.61
CA SER A 55 0.58 4.20 -5.63
C SER A 55 1.33 2.88 -5.57
N LYS A 56 0.62 1.74 -5.55
CA LYS A 56 1.24 0.41 -5.59
C LYS A 56 2.08 0.25 -6.86
N LYS A 57 1.53 0.58 -8.03
CA LYS A 57 2.25 0.52 -9.31
C LYS A 57 3.49 1.42 -9.31
N ALA A 58 3.38 2.64 -8.80
CA ALA A 58 4.49 3.59 -8.73
C ALA A 58 5.62 3.07 -7.83
N ILE A 59 5.31 2.55 -6.64
CA ILE A 59 6.29 2.01 -5.70
C ILE A 59 7.00 0.80 -6.32
N TRP A 60 6.25 -0.20 -6.80
CA TRP A 60 6.85 -1.41 -7.38
C TRP A 60 7.67 -1.11 -8.64
N GLY A 61 7.17 -0.23 -9.51
CA GLY A 61 7.88 0.18 -10.73
C GLY A 61 9.13 1.02 -10.47
N ALA A 62 9.26 1.63 -9.29
CA ALA A 62 10.44 2.39 -8.88
C ALA A 62 11.56 1.52 -8.28
N LEU A 63 11.22 0.38 -7.66
CA LEU A 63 12.17 -0.44 -6.90
C LEU A 63 13.33 -1.01 -7.75
N GLU A 64 13.11 -1.23 -9.04
CA GLU A 64 14.11 -1.80 -9.96
C GLU A 64 14.88 -0.72 -10.74
N ARG A 65 14.65 0.56 -10.46
CA ARG A 65 15.23 1.68 -11.21
C ARG A 65 16.40 2.30 -10.45
N SER A 66 17.29 2.98 -11.19
CA SER A 66 18.23 3.93 -10.57
C SER A 66 17.46 5.05 -9.88
N ARG A 67 18.08 5.73 -8.91
CA ARG A 67 17.44 6.81 -8.15
C ARG A 67 16.85 7.90 -9.05
N GLU A 68 17.61 8.33 -10.05
CA GLU A 68 17.20 9.37 -10.99
C GLU A 68 16.01 8.90 -11.85
N SER A 69 16.06 7.66 -12.33
CA SER A 69 14.97 7.05 -13.12
C SER A 69 13.72 6.81 -12.28
N ALA A 70 13.87 6.40 -11.01
CA ALA A 70 12.77 6.25 -10.06
C ALA A 70 12.07 7.58 -9.78
N MET A 71 12.83 8.68 -9.63
CA MET A 71 12.27 10.02 -9.43
C MET A 71 11.47 10.48 -10.65
N ALA A 72 12.04 10.32 -11.86
CA ALA A 72 11.35 10.66 -13.10
C ALA A 72 10.06 9.84 -13.27
N TYR A 73 10.13 8.54 -12.98
CA TYR A 73 8.98 7.64 -13.04
C TYR A 73 7.89 7.99 -12.01
N GLY A 74 8.27 8.35 -10.78
CA GLY A 74 7.32 8.81 -9.77
C GLY A 74 6.57 10.08 -10.21
N LEU A 75 7.28 11.04 -10.80
CA LEU A 75 6.67 12.26 -11.35
C LEU A 75 5.72 11.96 -12.51
N GLU A 76 6.06 11.01 -13.39
CA GLU A 76 5.18 10.54 -14.46
C GLU A 76 3.88 9.95 -13.89
N MET A 77 3.97 9.05 -12.90
CA MET A 77 2.78 8.45 -12.28
C MET A 77 1.88 9.47 -11.58
N VAL A 78 2.47 10.51 -10.96
CA VAL A 78 1.69 11.62 -10.37
C VAL A 78 0.96 12.41 -11.46
N ARG A 79 1.63 12.68 -12.59
CA ARG A 79 1.02 13.39 -13.73
C ARG A 79 -0.11 12.59 -14.35
N ASP A 80 0.09 11.29 -14.56
CA ASP A 80 -0.93 10.40 -15.12
C ASP A 80 -2.20 10.33 -14.27
N PHE A 81 -2.04 10.42 -12.94
CA PHE A 81 -3.15 10.40 -11.99
C PHE A 81 -3.76 11.79 -11.70
N TRP A 82 -3.12 12.88 -12.17
CA TRP A 82 -3.45 14.24 -11.76
C TRP A 82 -4.91 14.62 -12.03
N ASP A 83 -5.40 14.30 -13.24
CA ASP A 83 -6.76 14.63 -13.68
C ASP A 83 -7.81 13.59 -13.23
N HIS A 84 -7.42 12.57 -12.44
CA HIS A 84 -8.36 11.58 -11.94
C HIS A 84 -9.34 12.22 -10.93
N PRO A 85 -10.66 11.94 -11.01
CA PRO A 85 -11.67 12.55 -10.12
C PRO A 85 -11.35 12.41 -8.62
N ASP A 86 -10.80 11.27 -8.21
CA ASP A 86 -10.44 11.00 -6.81
C ASP A 86 -9.33 11.92 -6.28
N ASN A 87 -8.49 12.49 -7.14
CA ASN A 87 -7.47 13.46 -6.72
C ASN A 87 -8.14 14.74 -6.19
N LEU A 88 -9.04 15.31 -7.00
CA LEU A 88 -9.81 16.49 -6.62
C LEU A 88 -10.75 16.21 -5.45
N GLU A 89 -11.42 15.06 -5.45
CA GLU A 89 -12.31 14.67 -4.37
C GLU A 89 -11.56 14.50 -3.04
N GLY A 90 -10.39 13.86 -3.05
CA GLY A 90 -9.58 13.70 -1.83
C GLY A 90 -9.18 15.05 -1.24
N ALA A 91 -8.71 15.99 -2.08
CA ALA A 91 -8.38 17.34 -1.66
C ALA A 91 -9.61 18.09 -1.10
N ARG A 92 -10.77 17.95 -1.77
CA ARG A 92 -12.02 18.58 -1.35
C ARG A 92 -12.55 18.02 -0.04
N ALA A 93 -12.63 16.70 0.11
CA ALA A 93 -13.10 16.02 1.31
C ALA A 93 -12.24 16.38 2.52
N PHE A 94 -10.91 16.44 2.34
CA PHE A 94 -9.97 16.92 3.36
C PHE A 94 -10.26 18.38 3.76
N ALA A 95 -10.40 19.29 2.79
CA ALA A 95 -10.70 20.70 3.05
C ALA A 95 -12.05 20.89 3.76
N GLU A 96 -13.04 20.08 3.41
CA GLU A 96 -14.41 20.11 3.96
C GLU A 96 -14.57 19.29 5.25
N LYS A 97 -13.53 18.58 5.70
CA LYS A 97 -13.54 17.69 6.89
C LYS A 97 -14.68 16.67 6.87
N ARG A 98 -14.91 16.06 5.71
CA ARG A 98 -15.91 15.01 5.52
C ARG A 98 -15.27 13.76 4.93
N GLU A 99 -16.00 12.66 5.00
CA GLU A 99 -15.65 11.46 4.24
C GLU A 99 -15.69 11.74 2.74
N ALA A 100 -14.75 11.12 2.03
CA ALA A 100 -14.64 11.22 0.59
C ALA A 100 -15.56 10.22 -0.12
N THR A 101 -16.11 10.63 -1.25
CA THR A 101 -16.90 9.76 -2.12
C THR A 101 -16.07 9.39 -3.34
N TRP A 102 -15.36 8.26 -3.25
CA TRP A 102 -14.50 7.79 -4.32
C TRP A 102 -15.29 7.34 -5.55
N ALA A 103 -14.74 7.59 -6.73
CA ALA A 103 -15.24 7.03 -7.96
C ALA A 103 -15.22 5.49 -7.87
N SER A 104 -16.29 4.84 -8.35
CA SER A 104 -16.30 3.39 -8.46
C SER A 104 -15.09 2.94 -9.30
N PRO A 105 -14.35 1.90 -8.89
CA PRO A 105 -13.29 1.35 -9.71
C PRO A 105 -13.91 0.89 -11.02
N ARG A 106 -13.75 1.69 -12.06
CA ARG A 106 -14.26 1.40 -13.40
C ARG A 106 -13.72 0.02 -13.76
N ALA A 107 -14.58 -0.97 -13.96
CA ALA A 107 -14.17 -2.12 -14.76
C ALA A 107 -13.76 -1.53 -16.12
N PRO A 108 -12.49 -1.64 -16.56
CA PRO A 108 -12.22 -1.41 -17.96
C PRO A 108 -13.07 -2.43 -18.71
N GLY A 109 -13.82 -1.95 -19.70
CA GLY A 109 -14.65 -2.81 -20.53
C GLY A 109 -13.90 -4.06 -20.94
N ILE A 110 -14.57 -5.20 -20.80
CA ILE A 110 -14.60 -6.18 -21.88
C ILE A 110 -14.75 -5.48 -23.24
#